data_AF-B4J398-F1
#
_entry.id   AF-B4J398-F1
#
_cell.length_a   1.000
_cell.length_b   1.000
_cell.length_c   1.000
_cell.angle_alpha   90.00
_cell.angle_beta   90.00
_cell.angle_gamma   90.00
#
_symmetry.space_group_name_H-M   'P 1'
#
loop_
_entity.id
_entity.type
_entity.pdbx_description
1 polymer ?
#
loop_
_entity_poly.entity_id
_entity_poly.type
_entity_poly.pdbx_seq_one_letter_code
_entity_poly.pdbx_strand_id
1 'polypeptide(L)' 'MLKHGNFATSCPIQRGYYYLHNWGLDTSLVPSFLYMGDYQLGLRLYYGKYKKNDYAPILECIMQTLLV' A
#
# COMPACT_ATOMS: atom_id res chain seq x y z
N MET A 1 -11.03 -1.91 -4.13
CA MET A 1 -10.27 -1.99 -2.86
C MET A 1 -11.13 -1.78 -1.62
N LEU A 2 -11.83 -0.66 -1.43
CA LEU A 2 -12.51 -0.35 -0.15
C LEU A 2 -13.82 -1.12 0.14
N LYS A 3 -14.44 -1.75 -0.86
CA LYS A 3 -15.65 -2.59 -0.65
C LYS A 3 -15.36 -3.95 0.01
N HIS A 4 -14.10 -4.36 0.04
CA HIS A 4 -13.66 -5.72 0.39
C HIS A 4 -12.55 -5.68 1.45
N GLY A 5 -12.68 -4.79 2.43
CA GLY A 5 -11.72 -4.68 3.52
C GLY A 5 -12.14 -3.64 4.54
N ASN A 6 -11.69 -3.81 5.78
CA ASN A 6 -11.98 -2.89 6.87
C ASN A 6 -10.96 -1.74 6.93
N PHE A 7 -10.33 -1.37 5.81
CA PHE A 7 -9.21 -0.42 5.80
C PHE A 7 -9.71 1.01 6.14
N ALA A 8 -9.03 1.70 7.06
CA ALA A 8 -9.42 3.04 7.46
C ALA A 8 -9.26 4.04 6.31
N THR A 9 -10.33 4.76 5.98
CA THR A 9 -10.35 5.81 4.95
C THR A 9 -10.28 7.23 5.51
N SER A 10 -10.48 7.37 6.82
CA SER A 10 -10.47 8.64 7.53
C SER A 10 -9.41 8.65 8.61
N CYS A 11 -8.68 9.75 8.72
CA CYS A 11 -7.82 10.03 9.86
C CYS A 11 -8.65 10.61 11.02
N PRO A 12 -8.30 10.32 12.29
CA PRO A 12 -7.22 9.43 12.73
C PRO A 12 -7.59 7.94 12.62
N ILE A 13 -6.62 7.11 12.22
CA ILE A 13 -6.79 5.66 12.17
C ILE A 13 -6.87 5.15 13.62
N GLN A 14 -7.98 4.50 13.95
CA GLN A 14 -8.17 3.93 15.29
C GLN A 14 -7.30 2.68 15.48
N ARG A 15 -7.05 2.29 16.73
CA ARG A 15 -6.37 1.01 17.00
C ARG A 15 -7.35 -0.13 16.76
N GLY A 16 -6.96 -1.12 15.96
CA GLY A 16 -7.79 -2.27 15.62
C GLY A 16 -7.14 -3.17 14.58
N TYR A 17 -7.85 -4.24 14.21
CA TYR A 17 -7.41 -5.16 13.16
C TYR A 17 -7.96 -4.71 11.80
N TYR A 18 -7.03 -4.40 10.89
CA TYR A 18 -7.30 -3.97 9.54
C TYR A 18 -6.95 -5.09 8.57
N TYR A 19 -7.85 -5.40 7.64
CA TYR A 19 -7.61 -6.40 6.61
C TYR A 19 -8.11 -5.90 5.26
N LEU A 20 -7.47 -6.41 4.21
CA LEU A 20 -7.84 -6.18 2.83
C LEU A 20 -7.80 -7.53 2.11
N HIS A 21 -8.88 -7.87 1.40
CA HIS A 21 -8.94 -9.07 0.59
C HIS A 21 -9.29 -8.73 -0.87
N ASN A 22 -8.95 -9.64 -1.78
CA ASN A 22 -9.14 -9.45 -3.22
C ASN A 22 -8.57 -8.10 -3.72
N TRP A 23 -7.38 -7.75 -3.20
CA TRP A 23 -6.56 -6.72 -3.85
C TRP A 23 -6.21 -7.24 -5.24
N GLY A 24 -6.47 -6.42 -6.25
CA GLY A 24 -5.99 -6.60 -7.61
C GLY A 24 -5.64 -5.22 -8.16
N LEU A 25 -4.55 -5.16 -8.93
CA LEU A 25 -4.20 -3.95 -9.65
C LEU A 25 -5.07 -3.90 -10.91
N ASP A 26 -5.84 -2.82 -11.10
CA ASP A 26 -6.58 -2.62 -12.34
C ASP A 26 -5.56 -2.29 -13.45
N THR A 27 -5.56 -3.09 -14.52
CA THR A 27 -4.59 -2.93 -15.63
C THR A 27 -4.76 -1.61 -16.34
N SER A 28 -5.94 -0.97 -16.28
CA SER A 28 -6.16 0.37 -16.81
C SER A 28 -5.40 1.47 -16.06
N LEU A 29 -5.00 1.20 -14.80
CA LEU A 29 -4.21 2.12 -13.98
C LEU A 29 -2.71 1.93 -14.20
N VAL A 30 -2.28 0.92 -14.96
CA VAL A 30 -0.88 0.64 -15.27
C VAL A 30 -0.45 1.56 -16.41
N PRO A 31 0.47 2.50 -16.19
CA PRO A 31 0.94 3.37 -17.27
C PRO A 31 1.68 2.56 -18.34
N SER A 32 1.57 2.99 -19.60
CA SER A 32 2.17 2.32 -20.76
C SER A 32 3.70 2.21 -20.74
N PHE A 33 4.37 2.95 -19.84
CA PHE A 33 5.82 2.91 -19.67
C PHE A 33 6.29 1.77 -18.76
N LEU A 34 5.39 1.10 -18.03
CA LEU A 34 5.73 -0.10 -17.28
C LEU A 34 5.84 -1.27 -18.25
N TYR A 35 7.07 -1.68 -18.53
CA TYR A 35 7.39 -2.82 -19.38
C TYR A 35 7.10 -4.14 -18.66
N MET A 36 6.99 -5.24 -19.41
CA MET A 36 6.90 -6.57 -18.81
C MET A 36 8.17 -6.89 -18.02
N GLY A 37 8.02 -7.39 -16.79
CA GLY A 37 9.14 -7.71 -15.94
C GLY A 37 8.78 -7.90 -14.47
N ASP A 38 9.82 -8.17 -13.69
CA ASP A 38 9.73 -8.33 -12.24
C ASP A 38 9.80 -6.96 -11.54
N TYR A 39 8.74 -6.62 -10.83
CA TYR A 39 8.65 -5.39 -10.06
C TYR A 39 8.62 -5.67 -8.56
N GLN A 40 9.42 -4.91 -7.82
CA GLN A 40 9.37 -4.86 -6.37
C GLN A 40 8.71 -3.56 -5.93
N LEU A 41 7.55 -3.68 -5.29
CA LEU A 41 6.81 -2.57 -4.70
C LEU A 41 7.09 -2.54 -3.20
N GLY A 42 7.66 -1.44 -2.71
CA GLY A 42 7.87 -1.20 -1.29
C GLY A 42 6.93 -0.12 -0.77
N LEU A 43 6.09 -0.46 0.20
CA LEU A 43 5.22 0.47 0.92
C LEU A 43 5.72 0.64 2.35
N ARG A 44 6.04 1.88 2.73
CA ARG A 44 6.40 2.24 4.10
C ARG A 44 5.43 3.32 4.61
N LEU A 45 4.61 2.94 5.58
CA LEU A 45 3.69 3.84 6.28
C LEU A 45 4.27 4.16 7.66
N TYR A 46 4.35 5.45 7.99
CA TYR A 46 4.86 5.94 9.25
C TYR A 46 3.89 6.97 9.84
N TYR A 47 3.81 7.00 11.17
CA TYR A 47 3.09 8.03 11.90
C TYR A 47 4.03 9.20 12.17
N GLY A 48 3.74 10.38 11.63
CA GLY A 48 4.54 11.59 11.88
C GLY A 48 4.71 12.48 10.66
N LYS A 49 5.57 13.51 10.80
CA LYS A 49 5.95 14.39 9.68
C LYS A 49 7.11 13.77 8.91
N TYR A 50 6.98 13.70 7.58
CA TYR A 50 8.07 13.34 6.69
C TYR A 50 9.31 14.20 6.98
N LYS A 51 10.50 13.60 7.07
CA LYS A 51 11.80 14.23 7.41
C LYS A 51 12.07 14.63 8.87
N LYS A 52 11.20 14.33 9.84
CA LYS A 52 11.59 14.43 11.27
C LYS A 52 12.07 13.08 11.80
N ASN A 53 13.14 13.09 12.60
CA ASN A 53 13.81 11.90 13.16
C ASN A 53 12.97 11.07 14.15
N ASP A 54 11.66 11.25 14.14
CA ASP A 54 10.68 10.71 15.07
C ASP A 54 9.68 9.86 14.28
N TYR A 55 10.21 8.85 13.57
CA TYR A 55 9.41 7.96 12.73
C TYR A 55 8.95 6.76 13.55
N ALA A 56 7.66 6.71 13.87
CA ALA A 56 7.04 5.48 14.35
C ALA A 56 6.51 4.68 13.13
N PRO A 57 7.20 3.61 12.69
CA PRO A 57 6.73 2.79 11.57
C PRO A 57 5.41 2.12 11.95
N ILE A 58 4.39 2.26 11.09
CA ILE A 58 3.06 1.66 11.27
C ILE A 58 2.99 0.34 10.50
N LEU A 59 3.45 0.37 9.24
CA LEU A 59 3.38 -0.76 8.33
C LEU A 59 4.53 -0.67 7.33
N GLU A 60 5.22 -1.79 7.15
CA GLU A 60 6.15 -2.00 6.05
C GLU A 60 5.67 -3.22 5.27
N CYS A 61 5.47 -3.05 3.97
CA CYS A 61 4.99 -4.09 3.08
C CYS A 61 5.87 -4.12 1.83
N ILE A 62 6.38 -5.30 1.49
CA ILE A 62 7.16 -5.53 0.28
C ILE A 62 6.39 -6.55 -0.53
N MET A 63 6.02 -6.16 -1.75
CA MET A 63 5.32 -7.02 -2.69
C MET A 63 6.20 -7.20 -3.92
N GLN A 64 6.42 -8.46 -4.28
CA GLN A 64 7.01 -8.82 -5.57
C GLN A 64 5.86 -9.18 -6.50
N THR A 65 5.80 -8.55 -7.66
CA THR A 65 4.78 -8.81 -8.67
C THR A 65 5.43 -8.94 -10.02
N LEU A 66 4.93 -9.88 -10.81
CA LEU A 66 5.31 -10.05 -12.20
C LEU A 66 4.24 -9.35 -13.04
N LEU A 67 4.65 -8.34 -13.80
CA LEU A 67 3.76 -7.67 -14.74
C LEU A 67 3.80 -8.46 -16.06
N VAL A 68 2.75 -9.27 -16.29
CA VAL A 68 2.52 -10.05 -17.52
C VAL A 68 1.67 -9.24 -18.48
#